data_AF-A0A4Q3RJT4-F1
#
_entry.id   AF-A0A4Q3RJT4-F1
#
_cell.length_a   1.000
_cell.length_b   1.000
_cell.length_c   1.000
_cell.angle_alpha   90.00
_cell.angle_beta   90.00
_cell.angle_gamma   90.00
#
_symmetry.space_group_name_H-M   'P 1'
#
loop_
_entity.id
_entity.type
_entity.pdbx_description
1 polymer ?
#
loop_
_entity_poly.entity_id
_entity_poly.type
_entity_poly.pdbx_seq_one_letter_code
_entity_poly.pdbx_strand_id
1 'polypeptide(L)'
;MKIFFSLLFLGGIVFACNPVRRIDMKNKTSDTVEFIWSLNEDSLMNNPFLLSNSKELKFTLYPEKVDAIKMSFGAGGWKPKDVEKLVGYLESLEIRSAKQKMKFDSLPQLREFLLARRKGIGGATIEIVVTD
;
A
#
# COMPACT_ATOMS: atom_id res chain seq x y z
N MET A 1 -34.23 0.47 -50.13
CA MET A 1 -33.07 -0.38 -50.50
C MET A 1 -31.81 0.26 -49.92
N LYS A 2 -31.07 -0.49 -49.06
CA LYS A 2 -29.73 -0.21 -48.48
C LYS A 2 -29.65 0.97 -47.50
N ILE A 3 -29.84 0.77 -46.18
CA ILE A 3 -28.83 0.41 -45.15
C ILE A 3 -27.50 1.16 -45.33
N PHE A 4 -27.22 2.13 -44.45
CA PHE A 4 -25.88 2.32 -43.88
C PHE A 4 -26.02 2.69 -42.39
N PHE A 5 -25.80 1.68 -41.56
CA PHE A 5 -25.39 1.80 -40.17
C PHE A 5 -24.05 2.54 -40.14
N SER A 6 -23.99 3.73 -39.56
CA SER A 6 -22.73 4.30 -39.09
C SER A 6 -22.81 4.46 -37.59
N LEU A 7 -22.48 3.37 -36.89
CA LEU A 7 -21.88 3.44 -35.56
C LEU A 7 -20.69 4.40 -35.67
N LEU A 8 -20.88 5.64 -35.23
CA LEU A 8 -19.77 6.49 -34.81
C LEU A 8 -19.24 5.90 -33.51
N PHE A 9 -18.42 4.86 -33.68
CA PHE A 9 -17.43 4.37 -32.75
C PHE A 9 -16.45 5.53 -32.49
N LEU A 10 -16.88 6.52 -31.69
CA LEU A 10 -15.96 7.50 -31.12
C LEU A 10 -15.20 6.80 -29.99
N GLY A 11 -14.31 5.90 -30.40
CA GLY A 11 -13.19 5.43 -29.60
C GLY A 11 -12.28 6.62 -29.31
N GLY A 12 -12.65 7.38 -28.29
CA GLY A 12 -11.89 8.49 -27.77
C GLY A 12 -11.28 8.12 -26.43
N ILE A 13 -10.21 7.33 -26.48
CA ILE A 13 -9.15 7.27 -25.47
C ILE A 13 -9.69 6.99 -24.07
N VAL A 14 -9.82 5.69 -23.73
CA VAL A 14 -9.60 5.27 -22.35
C VAL A 14 -8.17 5.70 -22.06
N PHE A 15 -7.99 6.91 -21.50
CA PHE A 15 -6.78 7.24 -20.80
C PHE A 15 -6.69 6.14 -19.76
N ALA A 16 -5.81 5.16 -20.02
CA ALA A 16 -5.40 4.19 -19.03
C ALA A 16 -4.75 5.03 -17.94
N CYS A 17 -5.58 5.55 -17.04
CA CYS A 17 -5.14 6.24 -15.85
C CYS A 17 -4.39 5.16 -15.10
N ASN A 18 -3.05 5.22 -15.17
CA ASN A 18 -2.21 4.25 -14.51
C ASN A 18 -2.63 4.27 -13.04
N PRO A 19 -3.08 3.13 -12.48
CA PRO A 19 -3.65 3.12 -11.15
C PRO A 19 -2.59 3.62 -10.16
N VAL A 20 -2.97 4.37 -9.14
CA VAL A 20 -2.01 4.89 -8.16
C VAL A 20 -1.52 3.74 -7.30
N ARG A 21 -0.21 3.52 -7.28
CA ARG A 21 0.46 2.52 -6.48
C ARG A 21 0.37 2.91 -5.01
N ARG A 22 -0.30 2.10 -4.18
CA ARG A 22 -0.63 2.46 -2.80
C ARG A 22 -0.44 1.34 -1.78
N ILE A 23 -0.19 1.73 -0.54
CA ILE A 23 -0.32 0.87 0.65
C ILE A 23 -1.44 1.43 1.49
N ASP A 24 -2.45 0.60 1.75
CA ASP A 24 -3.61 0.93 2.56
C ASP A 24 -3.55 0.13 3.86
N MET A 25 -3.52 0.82 5.00
CA MET A 25 -3.51 0.23 6.34
C MET A 25 -4.89 0.44 6.98
N LYS A 26 -5.59 -0.66 7.28
CA LYS A 26 -6.97 -0.66 7.79
C LYS A 26 -7.07 -1.32 9.14
N ASN A 27 -7.87 -0.72 10.01
CA ASN A 27 -8.22 -1.27 11.31
C ASN A 27 -9.70 -1.66 11.30
N LYS A 28 -9.97 -2.97 11.33
CA LYS A 28 -11.32 -3.55 11.45
C LYS A 28 -11.55 -4.22 12.80
N THR A 29 -10.70 -3.94 13.79
CA THR A 29 -10.87 -4.44 15.16
C THR A 29 -11.67 -3.44 15.99
N SER A 30 -12.08 -3.87 17.18
CA SER A 30 -12.63 -2.98 18.21
C SER A 30 -11.58 -2.11 18.93
N ASP A 31 -10.30 -2.35 18.71
CA ASP A 31 -9.18 -1.78 19.47
C ASP A 31 -8.37 -0.78 18.64
N THR A 32 -7.56 0.06 19.29
CA THR A 32 -6.60 0.91 18.57
C THR A 32 -5.47 0.05 18.01
N VAL A 33 -5.10 0.30 16.75
CA VAL A 33 -3.99 -0.36 16.07
C VAL A 33 -2.88 0.65 15.76
N GLU A 34 -1.64 0.27 16.00
CA GLU A 34 -0.45 1.00 15.59
C GLU A 34 0.28 0.24 14.48
N PHE A 35 0.55 0.91 13.37
CA PHE A 35 1.44 0.44 12.32
C PHE A 35 2.75 1.20 12.44
N ILE A 36 3.85 0.49 12.64
CA ILE A 36 5.17 1.07 12.86
C ILE A 36 6.10 0.52 11.78
N TRP A 37 6.55 1.38 10.88
CA TRP A 37 7.56 1.06 9.87
C TRP A 37 8.91 1.57 10.37
N SER A 38 9.85 0.66 10.61
CA SER A 38 11.24 1.00 10.88
C SER A 38 12.04 0.96 9.59
N LEU A 39 12.78 2.02 9.31
CA LEU A 39 13.52 2.26 8.09
C LEU A 39 15.03 2.20 8.40
N ASN A 40 15.83 1.77 7.44
CA ASN A 40 17.29 1.74 7.60
C ASN A 40 17.93 3.14 7.53
N GLU A 41 17.25 4.08 6.87
CA GLU A 41 17.60 5.50 6.76
C GLU A 41 16.37 6.38 6.96
N ASP A 42 16.57 7.67 7.26
CA ASP A 42 15.44 8.59 7.42
C ASP A 42 14.65 8.73 6.10
N SER A 43 13.33 8.96 6.18
CA SER A 43 12.50 8.97 4.98
C SER A 43 12.53 10.26 4.17
N LEU A 44 13.16 11.33 4.66
CA LEU A 44 13.15 12.60 3.96
C LEU A 44 14.20 12.55 2.85
N MET A 45 13.76 12.65 1.59
CA MET A 45 14.62 12.65 0.39
C MET A 45 15.38 11.35 0.07
N ASN A 46 15.53 10.43 1.02
CA ASN A 46 16.40 9.25 0.87
C ASN A 46 15.64 7.97 0.48
N ASN A 47 14.33 7.87 0.80
CA ASN A 47 13.56 6.66 0.51
C ASN A 47 12.14 6.97 -0.01
N PRO A 48 11.39 5.99 -0.56
CA PRO A 48 10.16 6.26 -1.30
C PRO A 48 8.97 6.66 -0.41
N PHE A 49 9.10 6.65 0.91
CA PHE A 49 8.04 7.11 1.80
C PHE A 49 7.93 8.64 1.79
N LEU A 50 9.05 9.37 1.91
CA LEU A 50 9.06 10.85 1.89
C LEU A 50 8.12 11.50 2.93
N LEU A 51 8.01 10.93 4.14
CA LEU A 51 7.01 11.34 5.15
C LEU A 51 7.59 12.02 6.39
N SER A 52 8.82 11.72 6.77
CA SER A 52 9.44 12.23 7.99
C SER A 52 10.97 12.22 7.94
N ASN A 53 11.59 13.09 8.73
CA ASN A 53 13.02 13.08 9.03
C ASN A 53 13.38 12.05 10.13
N SER A 54 12.65 10.94 10.19
CA SER A 54 12.83 9.87 11.18
C SER A 54 13.02 8.53 10.48
N LYS A 55 13.74 7.63 11.15
CA LYS A 55 13.82 6.20 10.79
C LYS A 55 12.58 5.42 11.20
N GLU A 56 11.64 6.05 11.89
CA GLU A 56 10.37 5.44 12.31
C GLU A 56 9.19 6.21 11.70
N LEU A 57 8.30 5.48 11.02
CA LEU A 57 6.99 5.96 10.59
C LEU A 57 5.93 5.25 11.42
N LYS A 58 5.36 5.97 12.38
CA LYS A 58 4.31 5.45 13.25
C LYS A 58 2.95 6.02 12.87
N PHE A 59 1.98 5.13 12.71
CA PHE A 59 0.61 5.45 12.35
C PHE A 59 -0.36 4.81 13.34
N THR A 60 -1.17 5.62 14.01
CA THR A 60 -2.18 5.14 14.95
C THR A 60 -3.57 5.22 14.31
N LEU A 61 -4.27 4.09 14.26
CA LEU A 61 -5.60 3.94 13.69
C LEU A 61 -6.60 3.54 14.78
N TYR A 62 -7.45 4.49 15.16
CA TYR A 62 -8.55 4.26 16.11
C TYR A 62 -9.70 3.51 15.42
N PRO A 63 -10.44 2.67 16.15
CA PRO A 63 -11.59 1.95 15.61
C PRO A 63 -12.65 2.95 15.10
N GLU A 64 -13.29 2.62 13.98
CA GLU A 64 -14.46 3.31 13.38
C GLU A 64 -14.27 4.79 12.98
N LYS A 65 -13.13 5.43 13.31
CA LYS A 65 -12.86 6.84 12.97
C LYS A 65 -12.40 7.06 11.53
N VAL A 66 -11.54 6.16 11.04
CA VAL A 66 -10.88 6.30 9.74
C VAL A 66 -10.82 4.94 9.07
N ASP A 67 -11.32 4.84 7.84
CA ASP A 67 -11.35 3.58 7.07
C ASP A 67 -9.94 3.04 6.79
N ALA A 68 -9.00 3.92 6.40
CA ALA A 68 -7.62 3.53 6.13
C ALA A 68 -6.65 4.72 6.21
N ILE A 69 -5.40 4.45 6.59
CA ILE A 69 -4.26 5.30 6.18
C ILE A 69 -3.79 4.84 4.81
N LYS A 70 -3.57 5.81 3.92
CA LYS A 70 -3.30 5.60 2.49
C LYS A 70 -1.97 6.24 2.13
N MET A 71 -0.96 5.43 1.85
CA MET A 71 0.36 5.91 1.39
C MET A 71 0.48 5.69 -0.12
N SER A 72 0.80 6.74 -0.88
CA SER A 72 0.86 6.71 -2.35
C SER A 72 2.30 6.82 -2.85
N PHE A 73 2.64 5.99 -3.83
CA PHE A 73 4.00 5.78 -4.34
C PHE A 73 4.11 6.01 -5.85
N GLY A 74 3.30 6.92 -6.39
CA GLY A 74 3.23 7.23 -7.82
C GLY A 74 2.31 6.29 -8.60
N ALA A 75 2.46 6.27 -9.92
CA ALA A 75 1.59 5.52 -10.83
C ALA A 75 2.08 4.08 -11.07
N GLY A 76 1.14 3.15 -11.29
CA GLY A 76 1.38 1.76 -11.67
C GLY A 76 0.96 0.72 -10.62
N GLY A 77 1.40 -0.51 -10.85
CA GLY A 77 1.19 -1.66 -9.96
C GLY A 77 2.39 -1.94 -9.06
N TRP A 78 2.18 -2.65 -7.96
CA TRP A 78 3.28 -3.24 -7.18
C TRP A 78 3.78 -4.51 -7.89
N LYS A 79 4.78 -4.42 -8.75
CA LYS A 79 5.43 -5.64 -9.30
C LYS A 79 6.34 -6.27 -8.22
N PRO A 80 6.67 -7.56 -8.31
CA PRO A 80 7.54 -8.20 -7.31
C PRO A 80 8.84 -7.45 -7.04
N LYS A 81 9.50 -6.97 -8.11
CA LYS A 81 10.71 -6.14 -8.02
C LYS A 81 10.51 -4.78 -7.34
N ASP A 82 9.30 -4.21 -7.41
CA ASP A 82 9.01 -2.91 -6.80
C ASP A 82 8.77 -3.09 -5.30
N VAL A 83 8.13 -4.19 -4.90
CA VAL A 83 8.01 -4.58 -3.49
C VAL A 83 9.39 -4.89 -2.92
N GLU A 84 10.23 -5.63 -3.65
CA GLU A 84 11.60 -5.93 -3.25
C GLU A 84 12.45 -4.68 -3.03
N LYS A 85 12.35 -3.69 -3.92
CA LYS A 85 12.97 -2.37 -3.71
C LYS A 85 12.44 -1.68 -2.46
N LEU A 86 11.12 -1.64 -2.27
CA LEU A 86 10.51 -1.01 -1.09
C LEU A 86 11.01 -1.64 0.21
N VAL A 87 11.01 -2.97 0.31
CA VAL A 87 11.46 -3.67 1.53
C VAL A 87 12.96 -3.53 1.76
N GLY A 88 13.75 -3.22 0.74
CA GLY A 88 15.17 -2.87 0.89
C GLY A 88 15.41 -1.60 1.71
N TYR A 89 14.40 -0.76 1.91
CA TYR A 89 14.45 0.42 2.79
C TYR A 89 13.90 0.16 4.20
N LEU A 90 13.41 -1.05 4.47
CA LEU A 90 12.75 -1.40 5.73
C LEU A 90 13.66 -2.28 6.59
N GLU A 91 13.80 -1.91 7.86
CA GLU A 91 14.31 -2.80 8.90
C GLU A 91 13.21 -3.70 9.43
N SER A 92 12.02 -3.14 9.68
CA SER A 92 10.87 -3.93 10.13
C SER A 92 9.53 -3.26 9.88
N LEU A 93 8.47 -4.06 9.88
CA LEU A 93 7.10 -3.64 10.03
C LEU A 93 6.52 -4.27 11.29
N GLU A 94 5.95 -3.45 12.15
CA GLU A 94 5.26 -3.89 13.35
C GLU A 94 3.81 -3.43 13.35
N ILE A 95 2.92 -4.32 13.75
CA ILE A 95 1.49 -4.08 13.91
C ILE A 95 1.13 -4.42 15.34
N ARG A 96 0.74 -3.41 16.12
CA ARG A 96 0.39 -3.54 17.54
C ARG A 96 -1.08 -3.22 17.76
N SER A 97 -1.71 -3.96 18.65
CA SER A 97 -3.00 -3.66 19.25
C SER A 97 -3.01 -4.19 20.68
N ALA A 98 -4.12 -4.01 21.41
CA ALA A 98 -4.27 -4.59 22.74
C ALA A 98 -4.19 -6.13 22.75
N LYS A 99 -4.64 -6.80 21.67
CA LYS A 99 -4.77 -8.26 21.59
C LYS A 99 -3.64 -8.95 20.82
N GLN A 100 -3.01 -8.23 19.90
CA GLN A 100 -2.01 -8.82 18.98
C GLN A 100 -0.83 -7.89 18.74
N LYS A 101 0.34 -8.53 18.61
CA LYS A 101 1.60 -7.91 18.21
C LYS A 101 2.23 -8.77 17.13
N MET A 102 2.27 -8.26 15.90
CA MET A 102 2.96 -8.90 14.77
C MET A 102 4.19 -8.08 14.42
N LYS A 103 5.33 -8.74 14.21
CA LYS A 103 6.57 -8.10 13.75
C LYS A 103 7.15 -8.89 12.58
N PHE A 104 7.52 -8.19 11.53
CA PHE A 104 8.19 -8.71 10.34
C PHE A 104 9.52 -7.96 10.22
N ASP A 105 10.64 -8.63 10.52
CA ASP A 105 11.96 -7.99 10.65
C ASP A 105 13.04 -8.67 9.79
N SER A 106 12.62 -9.44 8.80
CA SER A 106 13.50 -9.95 7.76
C SER A 106 12.98 -9.62 6.37
N LEU A 107 13.92 -9.38 5.46
CA LEU A 107 13.67 -9.06 4.05
C LEU A 107 12.72 -10.07 3.38
N PRO A 108 12.91 -11.40 3.52
CA PRO A 108 11.98 -12.40 2.97
C PRO A 108 10.58 -12.30 3.56
N GLN A 109 10.45 -12.18 4.88
CA GLN A 109 9.13 -12.08 5.54
C GLN A 109 8.38 -10.83 5.11
N LEU A 110 9.04 -9.67 5.08
CA LEU A 110 8.44 -8.41 4.62
C LEU A 110 7.98 -8.51 3.17
N ARG A 111 8.83 -9.07 2.30
CA ARG A 111 8.52 -9.25 0.88
C ARG A 111 7.29 -10.14 0.70
N GLU A 112 7.27 -11.32 1.31
CA GLU A 112 6.16 -12.26 1.22
C GLU A 112 4.88 -11.67 1.80
N PHE A 113 4.98 -11.03 2.97
CA PHE A 113 3.86 -10.37 3.63
C PHE A 113 3.19 -9.32 2.74
N LEU A 114 3.97 -8.44 2.11
CA LEU A 114 3.45 -7.39 1.24
C LEU A 114 2.96 -7.93 -0.10
N LEU A 115 3.66 -8.91 -0.71
CA LEU A 115 3.26 -9.50 -1.99
C LEU A 115 1.92 -10.22 -1.91
N ALA A 116 1.68 -10.96 -0.84
CA ALA A 116 0.44 -11.68 -0.60
C ALA A 116 -0.78 -10.75 -0.43
N ARG A 117 -0.53 -9.49 -0.08
CA ARG A 117 -1.55 -8.46 0.18
C ARG A 117 -1.82 -7.55 -1.02
N ARG A 118 -1.21 -7.80 -2.17
CA ARG A 118 -1.49 -7.06 -3.41
C ARG A 118 -2.91 -7.36 -3.91
N LYS A 119 -3.66 -6.31 -4.25
CA LYS A 119 -5.04 -6.31 -4.73
C LYS A 119 -5.25 -5.21 -5.79
N GLY A 120 -6.43 -5.21 -6.39
CA GLY A 120 -6.83 -4.24 -7.41
C GLY A 120 -6.24 -4.53 -8.80
N ILE A 121 -6.64 -3.71 -9.78
CA ILE A 121 -6.21 -3.84 -11.18
C ILE A 121 -4.68 -3.73 -11.24
N GLY A 122 -4.02 -4.75 -11.78
CA GLY A 122 -2.56 -4.81 -11.90
C GLY A 122 -1.80 -4.86 -10.57
N GLY A 123 -2.47 -5.17 -9.44
CA GLY A 123 -1.84 -5.20 -8.12
C GLY A 123 -1.44 -3.82 -7.62
N ALA A 124 -2.21 -2.78 -7.94
CA ALA A 124 -1.91 -1.39 -7.59
C ALA A 124 -1.94 -1.10 -6.08
N THR A 125 -2.67 -1.89 -5.29
CA THR A 125 -2.83 -1.64 -3.86
C THR A 125 -2.29 -2.81 -3.05
N ILE A 126 -1.47 -2.54 -2.04
CA ILE A 126 -1.19 -3.50 -0.96
C ILE A 126 -2.14 -3.15 0.18
N GLU A 127 -2.98 -4.10 0.61
CA GLU A 127 -3.95 -3.88 1.67
C GLU A 127 -3.54 -4.65 2.94
N ILE A 128 -3.17 -3.91 3.99
CA ILE A 128 -2.85 -4.44 5.31
C ILE A 128 -4.08 -4.24 6.20
N VAL A 129 -4.87 -5.29 6.36
CA VAL A 129 -6.07 -5.30 7.20
C VAL A 129 -5.76 -5.99 8.51
N VAL A 130 -6.10 -5.34 9.61
CA VAL A 130 -6.08 -5.93 10.94
C VAL A 130 -7.51 -6.25 11.35
N THR A 131 -7.76 -7.49 11.72
CA THR A 131 -9.07 -8.01 12.17
C THR A 131 -8.92 -8.65 13.55
N ASP A 132 -10.03 -8.80 14.27
CA ASP A 132 -10.09 -9.60 15.50
C ASP A 132 -9.88 -11.11 15.24
#